data_AF-A0A7V3JIZ3-F1
#
_entry.id   AF-A0A7V3JIZ3-F1
#
_cell.length_a   1.000
_cell.length_b   1.000
_cell.length_c   1.000
_cell.angle_alpha   90.00
_cell.angle_beta   90.00
_cell.angle_gamma   90.00
#
_symmetry.space_group_name_H-M   'P 1'
#
loop_
_entity.id
_entity.type
_entity.pdbx_description
1 polymer ?
#
loop_
_entity_poly.entity_id
_entity_poly.type
_entity_poly.pdbx_seq_one_letter_code
_entity_poly.pdbx_strand_id
1 'polypeptide(L)'
;MSVPTNAPKEPLVLQLVGHAMVRGRVLSRPALPAEEWTQAFIYQHVVPTKDWTIFVTGQPAGKLPLVSPDRIVKLPAGGTGQIRFLVEQGYHPREFRFELSQPPAGITLQDPQPVGLSPALILPVKCDAEKVKPGLKGNLLLLVSREYAYVGKEDRRLTTTRQFIGMLPAIGFEVVSGRESSR
;
A
#
# COMPACT_ATOMS: atom_id res chain seq x y z
N MET A 1 11.96 2.79 6.70
CA MET A 1 11.48 3.31 8.00
C MET A 1 10.64 2.21 8.64
N SER A 2 10.87 1.90 9.91
CA SER A 2 10.09 0.92 10.68
C SER A 2 9.46 1.63 11.88
N VAL A 3 8.23 1.27 12.22
CA VAL A 3 7.59 1.77 13.45
C VAL A 3 8.21 1.03 14.65
N PRO A 4 8.55 1.72 15.75
CA PRO A 4 9.00 1.07 16.98
C PRO A 4 7.97 0.04 17.46
N THR A 5 8.44 -1.11 17.94
CA THR A 5 7.55 -2.18 18.44
C THR A 5 6.81 -1.80 19.72
N ASN A 6 7.35 -0.86 20.49
CA ASN A 6 6.71 -0.30 21.68
C ASN A 6 6.53 1.21 21.51
N ALA A 7 5.38 1.73 21.94
CA ALA A 7 5.12 3.16 21.99
C ALA A 7 6.13 3.84 22.96
N PRO A 8 7.02 4.72 22.47
CA PRO A 8 7.92 5.47 23.34
C PRO A 8 7.12 6.44 24.22
N LYS A 9 7.59 6.67 25.44
CA LYS A 9 6.96 7.62 26.38
C LYS A 9 7.15 9.08 25.92
N GLU A 10 8.21 9.34 25.18
CA GLU A 10 8.58 10.65 24.68
C GLU A 10 8.33 10.76 23.18
N PRO A 11 8.07 11.98 22.66
CA PRO A 11 7.89 12.21 21.23
C PRO A 11 9.18 11.93 20.45
N LEU A 12 9.05 11.41 19.24
CA LEU A 12 10.17 11.19 18.33
C LEU A 12 10.32 12.38 17.38
N VAL A 13 11.56 12.87 17.22
CA VAL A 13 11.87 13.87 16.20
C VAL A 13 12.22 13.16 14.89
N LEU A 14 11.47 13.45 13.83
CA LEU A 14 11.67 12.89 12.50
C LEU A 14 12.63 13.77 11.69
N GLN A 15 13.56 13.14 10.98
CA GLN A 15 14.36 13.78 9.93
C GLN A 15 14.06 13.12 8.60
N LEU A 16 13.82 13.94 7.57
CA LEU A 16 13.55 13.49 6.21
C LEU A 16 14.63 14.03 5.28
N VAL A 17 15.10 13.19 4.37
CA VAL A 17 16.05 13.57 3.33
C VAL A 17 15.45 13.18 1.99
N GLY A 18 15.32 14.15 1.10
CA GLY A 18 14.96 13.92 -0.29
C GLY A 18 16.19 13.49 -1.07
N HIS A 19 16.06 12.39 -1.83
CA HIS A 19 17.08 11.92 -2.75
C HIS A 19 16.55 11.98 -4.18
N ALA A 20 17.36 12.52 -5.10
CA ALA A 20 17.03 12.58 -6.52
C ALA A 20 18.26 12.24 -7.38
N MET A 21 18.06 11.49 -8.46
CA MET A 21 19.09 11.29 -9.48
C MET A 21 19.02 12.42 -10.51
N VAL A 22 20.06 13.26 -10.56
CA VAL A 22 20.17 14.37 -11.52
C VAL A 22 21.46 14.21 -12.31
N ARG A 23 21.35 14.03 -13.63
CA ARG A 23 22.51 13.85 -14.54
C ARG A 23 23.49 12.77 -14.06
N GLY A 24 22.98 11.64 -13.56
CA GLY A 24 23.78 10.52 -13.08
C GLY A 24 24.38 10.67 -11.68
N ARG A 25 24.07 11.76 -10.96
CA ARG A 25 24.53 11.97 -9.58
C ARG A 25 23.34 11.96 -8.61
N VAL A 26 23.53 11.34 -7.45
CA VAL A 26 22.55 11.41 -6.35
C VAL A 26 22.68 12.79 -5.69
N LEU A 27 21.66 13.62 -5.85
CA LEU A 27 21.46 14.83 -5.06
C LEU A 27 20.68 14.46 -3.80
N SER A 28 21.19 14.87 -2.63
CA SER A 28 20.51 14.66 -1.34
C SER A 28 20.27 16.01 -0.69
N ARG A 29 19.04 16.27 -0.24
CA ARG A 29 18.68 17.52 0.44
C ARG A 29 17.82 17.22 1.67
N PRO A 30 18.18 17.71 2.87
CA PRO A 30 17.31 17.58 4.03
C PRO A 30 16.01 18.33 3.75
N ALA A 31 14.89 17.71 4.06
CA ALA A 31 13.61 18.36 4.03
C ALA A 31 13.45 19.13 5.36
N LEU A 32 12.91 20.35 5.29
CA LEU A 32 12.67 21.19 6.47
C LEU A 32 11.20 21.08 6.86
N PRO A 33 10.89 20.99 8.16
CA PRO A 33 9.51 21.08 8.62
C PRO A 33 8.96 22.47 8.30
N ALA A 34 7.71 22.52 7.86
CA ALA A 34 7.05 23.75 7.47
C ALA A 34 5.52 23.63 7.60
N GLU A 35 4.86 24.76 7.81
CA GLU A 35 3.40 24.89 7.81
C GLU A 35 2.93 25.67 6.59
N GLU A 36 1.74 25.34 6.11
CA GLU A 36 1.06 26.09 5.06
C GLU A 36 0.16 27.16 5.70
N TRP A 37 0.49 28.43 5.49
CA TRP A 37 -0.29 29.56 5.99
C TRP A 37 -0.94 30.30 4.82
N THR A 38 -2.24 30.61 4.96
CA THR A 38 -2.99 31.43 4.00
C THR A 38 -3.45 32.73 4.66
N GLN A 39 -3.06 33.87 4.11
CA GLN A 39 -3.61 35.18 4.44
C GLN A 39 -4.74 35.51 3.46
N ALA A 40 -5.81 36.18 3.93
CA ALA A 40 -6.85 36.67 3.03
C ALA A 40 -6.22 37.62 1.99
N PHE A 41 -6.47 37.35 0.70
CA PHE A 41 -6.13 38.15 -0.49
C PHE A 41 -4.83 37.87 -1.29
N ILE A 42 -4.13 36.72 -1.13
CA ILE A 42 -3.31 35.95 -2.15
C ILE A 42 -1.99 35.32 -1.60
N TYR A 43 -1.64 34.17 -2.22
CA TYR A 43 -0.48 33.25 -2.17
C TYR A 43 -0.26 32.41 -0.89
N GLN A 44 -0.38 31.09 -1.04
CA GLN A 44 0.02 30.08 -0.06
C GLN A 44 1.51 30.25 0.28
N HIS A 45 1.82 30.52 1.55
CA HIS A 45 3.20 30.60 2.03
C HIS A 45 3.54 29.33 2.83
N VAL A 46 4.64 28.69 2.46
CA VAL A 46 5.23 27.56 3.21
C VAL A 46 6.27 28.14 4.17
N VAL A 47 5.96 28.20 5.46
CA VAL A 47 6.81 28.80 6.50
C VAL A 47 7.53 27.69 7.27
N PRO A 48 8.88 27.67 7.31
CA PRO A 48 9.62 26.66 8.07
C PRO A 48 9.28 26.71 9.57
N THR A 49 9.20 25.53 10.18
CA THR A 49 9.03 25.34 11.63
C THR A 49 10.27 24.66 12.22
N LYS A 50 10.26 24.34 13.52
CA LYS A 50 11.43 23.78 14.22
C LYS A 50 11.61 22.28 13.97
N ASP A 51 10.61 21.47 14.34
CA ASP A 51 10.75 20.01 14.39
C ASP A 51 9.51 19.28 13.87
N TRP A 52 9.71 18.18 13.13
CA TRP A 52 8.65 17.19 12.91
C TRP A 52 8.57 16.25 14.10
N THR A 53 7.63 16.51 15.00
CA THR A 53 7.45 15.70 16.21
C THR A 53 6.36 14.64 16.00
N ILE A 54 6.67 13.38 16.28
CA ILE A 54 5.75 12.24 16.16
C ILE A 54 5.47 11.65 17.54
N PHE A 55 4.18 11.52 17.86
CA PHE A 55 3.71 10.71 18.97
C PHE A 55 3.22 9.36 18.43
N VAL A 56 3.82 8.26 18.88
CA VAL A 56 3.33 6.92 18.55
C VAL A 56 2.50 6.44 19.73
N THR A 57 1.19 6.36 19.54
CA THR A 57 0.23 5.97 20.57
C THR A 57 -0.41 4.63 20.27
N GLY A 58 -0.84 3.90 21.30
CA GLY A 58 -1.58 2.64 21.15
C GLY A 58 -0.68 1.41 21.02
N GLN A 59 -1.29 0.29 20.65
CA GLN A 59 -0.59 -0.98 20.42
C GLN A 59 -0.05 -1.05 18.99
N PRO A 60 1.09 -1.72 18.76
CA PRO A 60 1.59 -1.93 17.40
C PRO A 60 0.55 -2.67 16.56
N ALA A 61 0.47 -2.32 15.27
CA ALA A 61 -0.38 -3.07 14.35
C ALA A 61 0.04 -4.54 14.34
N GLY A 62 -0.93 -5.45 14.39
CA GLY A 62 -0.68 -6.87 14.25
C GLY A 62 0.02 -7.17 12.93
N LYS A 63 0.90 -8.18 12.92
CA LYS A 63 1.53 -8.63 11.69
C LYS A 63 0.43 -9.11 10.73
N LEU A 64 0.47 -8.64 9.48
CA LEU A 64 -0.43 -9.15 8.45
C LEU A 64 -0.12 -10.63 8.18
N PRO A 65 -1.14 -11.52 8.15
CA PRO A 65 -0.97 -12.95 7.87
C PRO A 65 -0.80 -13.24 6.36
N LEU A 66 -0.28 -12.26 5.61
CA LEU A 66 0.07 -12.40 4.21
C LEU A 66 1.27 -11.52 3.85
N VAL A 67 2.03 -11.93 2.85
CA VAL A 67 3.17 -11.18 2.33
C VAL A 67 3.22 -11.30 0.80
N SER A 68 3.57 -10.21 0.12
CA SER A 68 3.89 -10.27 -1.30
C SER A 68 5.40 -10.45 -1.50
N PRO A 69 5.85 -11.42 -2.30
CA PRO A 69 7.23 -11.48 -2.76
C PRO A 69 7.53 -10.41 -3.82
N ASP A 70 6.50 -9.83 -4.44
CA ASP A 70 6.64 -8.88 -5.54
C ASP A 70 6.95 -7.49 -4.99
N ARG A 71 8.16 -6.99 -5.28
CA ARG A 71 8.59 -5.63 -4.93
C ARG A 71 8.17 -4.59 -5.97
N ILE A 72 8.18 -4.98 -7.24
CA ILE A 72 7.79 -4.16 -8.39
C ILE A 72 6.95 -5.04 -9.33
N VAL A 73 5.78 -4.54 -9.71
CA VAL A 73 4.82 -5.23 -10.57
C VAL A 73 4.80 -4.57 -11.95
N LYS A 74 4.98 -5.35 -13.01
CA LYS A 74 4.84 -4.85 -14.38
C LYS A 74 3.36 -4.87 -14.77
N LEU A 75 2.82 -3.70 -15.12
CA LEU A 75 1.44 -3.55 -15.57
C LEU A 75 1.44 -3.35 -17.09
N PRO A 76 0.96 -4.29 -17.89
CA PRO A 76 0.82 -4.06 -19.33
C PRO A 76 -0.24 -2.97 -19.57
N ALA A 77 0.10 -1.95 -20.36
CA ALA A 77 -0.84 -0.90 -20.74
C ALA A 77 -2.07 -1.52 -21.44
N GLY A 78 -3.27 -1.25 -20.92
CA GLY A 78 -4.53 -1.84 -21.41
C GLY A 78 -4.78 -3.29 -20.99
N GLY A 79 -3.88 -3.88 -20.19
CA GLY A 79 -3.97 -5.26 -19.75
C GLY A 79 -4.09 -5.40 -18.24
N THR A 80 -3.85 -6.62 -17.77
CA THR A 80 -3.91 -6.97 -16.35
C THR A 80 -2.56 -7.51 -15.90
N GLY A 81 -1.95 -6.84 -14.92
CA GLY A 81 -0.82 -7.38 -14.17
C GLY A 81 -1.30 -8.19 -12.97
N GLN A 82 -0.37 -8.86 -12.28
CA GLN A 82 -0.70 -9.73 -11.16
C GLN A 82 0.23 -9.45 -9.99
N ILE A 83 -0.35 -9.35 -8.80
CA ILE A 83 0.40 -9.34 -7.53
C ILE A 83 0.17 -10.68 -6.85
N ARG A 84 1.26 -11.35 -6.47
CA ARG A 84 1.18 -12.62 -5.74
C ARG A 84 1.27 -12.35 -4.25
N PHE A 85 0.57 -13.16 -3.48
CA PHE A 85 0.66 -13.19 -2.03
C PHE A 85 0.83 -14.61 -1.55
N LEU A 86 1.66 -14.77 -0.52
CA LEU A 86 1.75 -15.95 0.31
C LEU A 86 0.97 -15.68 1.59
N VAL A 87 0.04 -16.56 1.89
CA VAL A 87 -0.84 -16.51 3.06
C VAL A 87 -0.26 -17.41 4.14
N GLU A 88 -0.27 -16.95 5.38
CA GLU A 88 0.21 -17.70 6.54
C GLU A 88 -0.69 -18.92 6.81
N GLN A 89 -0.09 -20.00 7.33
CA GLN A 89 -0.83 -21.22 7.67
C GLN A 89 -1.93 -20.92 8.69
N GLY A 90 -3.11 -21.54 8.50
CA GLY A 90 -4.30 -21.30 9.34
C GLY A 90 -5.24 -20.19 8.82
N TYR A 91 -4.87 -19.49 7.75
CA TYR A 91 -5.74 -18.53 7.07
C TYR A 91 -6.14 -19.01 5.67
N HIS A 92 -7.39 -18.75 5.27
CA HIS A 92 -7.85 -19.08 3.93
C HIS A 92 -7.63 -17.90 2.98
N PRO A 93 -7.00 -18.10 1.80
CA PRO A 93 -6.77 -17.03 0.81
C PRO A 93 -8.04 -16.28 0.38
N ARG A 94 -9.20 -16.97 0.41
CA ARG A 94 -10.52 -16.40 0.07
C ARG A 94 -11.04 -15.39 1.08
N GLU A 95 -10.46 -15.35 2.28
CA GLU A 95 -10.90 -14.41 3.31
C GLU A 95 -10.34 -13.01 3.09
N PHE A 96 -9.31 -12.84 2.25
CA PHE A 96 -8.68 -11.54 2.08
C PHE A 96 -9.40 -10.69 1.02
N ARG A 97 -9.53 -9.40 1.34
CA ARG A 97 -10.04 -8.33 0.47
C ARG A 97 -9.03 -7.22 0.42
N PHE A 98 -8.90 -6.59 -0.74
CA PHE A 98 -7.91 -5.56 -1.01
C PHE A 98 -8.58 -4.31 -1.56
N GLU A 99 -8.11 -3.17 -1.10
CA GLU A 99 -8.51 -1.87 -1.61
C GLU A 99 -7.27 -1.02 -1.86
N LEU A 100 -7.28 -0.20 -2.91
CA LEU A 100 -6.23 0.78 -3.15
C LEU A 100 -6.50 2.02 -2.31
N SER A 101 -5.55 2.39 -1.45
CA SER A 101 -5.50 3.72 -0.87
C SER A 101 -5.00 4.70 -1.95
N GLN A 102 -5.81 5.72 -2.26
CA GLN A 102 -5.50 6.72 -3.29
C GLN A 102 -5.14 6.06 -4.64
N PRO A 103 -6.09 5.36 -5.29
CA PRO A 103 -5.82 4.61 -6.52
C PRO A 103 -5.25 5.53 -7.60
N PRO A 104 -4.11 5.17 -8.25
CA PRO A 104 -3.64 5.89 -9.41
C PRO A 104 -4.70 5.90 -10.52
N ALA A 105 -4.83 7.02 -11.23
CA ALA A 105 -5.81 7.15 -12.30
C ALA A 105 -5.65 6.02 -13.34
N GLY A 106 -6.72 5.27 -13.59
CA GLY A 106 -6.73 4.17 -14.57
C GLY A 106 -6.15 2.84 -14.07
N ILE A 107 -5.77 2.72 -12.80
CA ILE A 107 -5.34 1.46 -12.18
C ILE A 107 -6.40 0.99 -11.19
N THR A 108 -6.91 -0.23 -11.38
CA THR A 108 -7.94 -0.82 -10.52
C THR A 108 -7.60 -2.25 -10.12
N LEU A 109 -8.15 -2.69 -8.99
CA LEU A 109 -8.04 -4.08 -8.53
C LEU A 109 -9.22 -4.89 -9.05
N GLN A 110 -8.98 -6.15 -9.36
CA GLN A 110 -10.04 -7.15 -9.58
C GLN A 110 -10.13 -8.09 -8.37
N ASP A 111 -11.13 -8.97 -8.37
CA ASP A 111 -11.34 -9.91 -7.28
C ASP A 111 -10.12 -10.82 -7.08
N PRO A 112 -9.64 -10.98 -5.83
CA PRO A 112 -8.52 -11.84 -5.52
C PRO A 112 -8.84 -13.30 -5.84
N GLN A 113 -7.92 -13.96 -6.55
CA GLN A 113 -8.05 -15.33 -7.05
C GLN A 113 -7.14 -16.27 -6.23
N PRO A 114 -7.70 -17.17 -5.41
CA PRO A 114 -6.94 -18.22 -4.74
C PRO A 114 -6.32 -19.18 -5.76
N VAL A 115 -5.09 -19.62 -5.50
CA VAL A 115 -4.40 -20.57 -6.38
C VAL A 115 -4.64 -22.00 -5.90
N GLY A 116 -5.72 -22.62 -6.39
CA GLY A 116 -6.07 -24.01 -6.08
C GLY A 116 -6.13 -24.28 -4.57
N LEU A 117 -5.44 -25.34 -4.12
CA LEU A 117 -5.30 -25.70 -2.70
C LEU A 117 -4.06 -25.09 -2.03
N SER A 118 -3.29 -24.27 -2.74
CA SER A 118 -2.07 -23.67 -2.19
C SER A 118 -2.39 -22.46 -1.30
N PRO A 119 -1.51 -22.10 -0.34
CA PRO A 119 -1.65 -20.89 0.46
C PRO A 119 -1.29 -19.62 -0.35
N ALA A 120 -1.50 -19.61 -1.67
CA ALA A 120 -1.20 -18.49 -2.54
C ALA A 120 -2.46 -17.79 -3.04
N LEU A 121 -2.35 -16.48 -3.21
CA LEU A 121 -3.42 -15.61 -3.69
C LEU A 121 -2.87 -14.71 -4.78
N ILE A 122 -3.58 -14.61 -5.91
CA ILE A 122 -3.27 -13.70 -6.99
C ILE A 122 -4.27 -12.55 -6.94
N LEU A 123 -3.78 -11.31 -6.86
CA LEU A 123 -4.58 -10.11 -6.99
C LEU A 123 -4.34 -9.50 -8.37
N PRO A 124 -5.29 -9.60 -9.31
CA PRO A 124 -5.15 -9.00 -10.62
C PRO A 124 -5.30 -7.48 -10.53
N VAL A 125 -4.44 -6.75 -11.24
CA VAL A 125 -4.41 -5.30 -11.30
C VAL A 125 -4.64 -4.88 -12.74
N LYS A 126 -5.81 -4.31 -13.02
CA LYS A 126 -6.18 -3.85 -14.35
C LYS A 126 -5.60 -2.46 -14.59
N CYS A 127 -5.04 -2.27 -15.77
CA CYS A 127 -4.53 -1.01 -16.27
C CYS A 127 -5.35 -0.56 -17.47
N ASP A 128 -5.95 0.62 -17.40
CA ASP A 128 -6.70 1.23 -18.49
C ASP A 128 -5.74 1.92 -19.48
N ALA A 129 -5.80 1.54 -20.76
CA ALA A 129 -4.93 2.10 -21.81
C ALA A 129 -5.22 3.57 -22.12
N GLU A 130 -6.44 4.05 -21.88
CA GLU A 130 -6.82 5.43 -22.19
C GLU A 130 -6.28 6.41 -21.15
N LYS A 131 -6.15 5.94 -19.90
CA LYS A 131 -5.75 6.77 -18.75
C LYS A 131 -4.27 6.65 -18.41
N VAL A 132 -3.62 5.56 -18.82
CA VAL A 132 -2.28 5.22 -18.37
C VAL A 132 -1.32 4.97 -19.54
N LYS A 133 -0.26 5.78 -19.60
CA LYS A 133 0.78 5.66 -20.63
C LYS A 133 1.90 4.70 -20.17
N PRO A 134 2.50 3.92 -21.10
CA PRO A 134 3.73 3.19 -20.82
C PRO A 134 4.83 4.09 -20.25
N GLY A 135 5.61 3.56 -19.32
CA GLY A 135 6.68 4.28 -18.61
C GLY A 135 6.23 4.94 -17.30
N LEU A 136 4.93 4.94 -16.97
CA LEU A 136 4.46 5.41 -15.67
C LEU A 136 4.98 4.48 -14.56
N LYS A 137 5.60 5.09 -13.54
CA LYS A 137 6.09 4.39 -12.34
C LYS A 137 5.46 5.00 -11.11
N GLY A 138 5.19 4.16 -10.12
CA GLY A 138 4.62 4.61 -8.85
C GLY A 138 4.57 3.48 -7.83
N ASN A 139 3.78 3.69 -6.78
CA ASN A 139 3.56 2.73 -5.72
C ASN A 139 2.07 2.42 -5.57
N LEU A 140 1.74 1.15 -5.38
CA LEU A 140 0.43 0.67 -5.01
C LEU A 140 0.37 0.53 -3.48
N LEU A 141 -0.58 1.25 -2.90
CA LEU A 141 -0.84 1.29 -1.47
C LEU A 141 -2.06 0.42 -1.18
N LEU A 142 -1.84 -0.79 -0.67
CA LEU A 142 -2.91 -1.78 -0.48
C LEU A 142 -3.39 -1.83 0.97
N LEU A 143 -4.67 -1.52 1.16
CA LEU A 143 -5.42 -1.77 2.38
C LEU A 143 -5.96 -3.19 2.36
N VAL A 144 -5.84 -3.90 3.48
CA VAL A 144 -6.26 -5.30 3.59
C VAL A 144 -7.36 -5.42 4.64
N SER A 145 -8.45 -6.07 4.23
CA SER A 145 -9.50 -6.54 5.13
C SER A 145 -9.59 -8.05 5.08
N ARG A 146 -10.06 -8.66 6.16
CA ARG A 146 -10.43 -10.07 6.24
C ARG A 146 -11.94 -10.18 6.35
N GLU A 147 -12.55 -10.99 5.50
CA GLU A 147 -13.95 -11.33 5.50
C GLU A 147 -14.10 -12.83 5.71
N TYR A 148 -14.66 -13.23 6.84
CA TYR A 148 -14.83 -14.64 7.19
C TYR A 148 -16.14 -14.86 7.94
N ALA A 149 -16.70 -16.05 7.79
CA ALA A 149 -17.88 -16.48 8.51
C ALA A 149 -17.47 -17.35 9.70
N TYR A 150 -18.08 -17.12 10.86
CA TYR A 150 -17.90 -17.96 12.04
C TYR A 150 -19.26 -18.28 12.66
N VAL A 151 -19.32 -19.40 13.37
CA VAL A 151 -20.50 -19.80 14.13
C VAL A 151 -20.34 -19.28 15.56
N GLY A 152 -21.28 -18.44 16.01
CA GLY A 152 -21.26 -17.89 17.36
C GLY A 152 -21.35 -19.00 18.41
N LYS A 153 -20.56 -18.88 19.50
CA LYS A 153 -20.53 -19.92 20.55
C LYS A 153 -21.85 -20.05 21.32
N GLU A 154 -22.57 -18.95 21.53
CA GLU A 154 -23.83 -18.93 22.30
C GLU A 154 -25.05 -19.23 21.41
N ASP A 155 -25.24 -18.45 20.35
CA ASP A 155 -26.46 -18.51 19.51
C ASP A 155 -26.35 -19.52 18.35
N ARG A 156 -25.18 -20.17 18.17
CA ARG A 156 -24.87 -21.09 17.05
C ARG A 156 -25.21 -20.54 15.66
N ARG A 157 -25.34 -19.22 15.54
CA ARG A 157 -25.68 -18.53 14.29
C ARG A 157 -24.44 -18.27 13.45
N LEU A 158 -24.54 -18.54 12.15
CA LEU A 158 -23.52 -18.17 11.18
C LEU A 158 -23.51 -16.66 10.99
N THR A 159 -22.38 -16.02 11.29
CA THR A 159 -22.19 -14.58 11.15
C THR A 159 -20.98 -14.32 10.28
N THR A 160 -21.15 -13.49 9.25
CA THR A 160 -20.06 -12.99 8.41
C THR A 160 -19.56 -11.69 8.99
N THR A 161 -18.26 -11.60 9.26
CA THR A 161 -17.62 -10.36 9.71
C THR A 161 -16.58 -9.91 8.70
N ARG A 162 -16.47 -8.59 8.52
CA ARG A 162 -15.40 -7.96 7.77
C ARG A 162 -14.60 -7.08 8.72
N GLN A 163 -13.31 -7.38 8.83
CA GLN A 163 -12.38 -6.66 9.69
C GLN A 163 -11.26 -6.06 8.86
N PHE A 164 -11.02 -4.75 8.99
CA PHE A 164 -9.79 -4.15 8.49
C PHE A 164 -8.61 -4.62 9.34
N ILE A 165 -7.58 -5.18 8.70
CA ILE A 165 -6.43 -5.79 9.39
C ILE A 165 -5.12 -5.04 9.17
N GLY A 166 -5.07 -4.09 8.24
CA GLY A 166 -3.92 -3.20 8.08
C GLY A 166 -3.60 -2.85 6.64
N MET A 167 -2.40 -2.32 6.44
CA MET A 167 -1.87 -1.89 5.15
C MET A 167 -0.60 -2.65 4.81
N LEU A 168 -0.47 -3.10 3.57
CA LEU A 168 0.73 -3.77 3.09
C LEU A 168 1.87 -2.77 2.84
N PRO A 169 3.13 -3.23 2.88
CA PRO A 169 4.23 -2.46 2.33
C PRO A 169 3.91 -2.00 0.90
N ALA A 170 4.31 -0.78 0.57
CA ALA A 170 4.10 -0.22 -0.76
C ALA A 170 4.74 -1.13 -1.83
N ILE A 171 3.94 -1.53 -2.82
CA ILE A 171 4.39 -2.36 -3.94
C ILE A 171 4.62 -1.44 -5.13
N GLY A 172 5.84 -1.37 -5.63
CA GLY A 172 6.14 -0.55 -6.81
C GLY A 172 5.40 -1.08 -8.03
N PHE A 173 5.08 -0.20 -8.98
CA PHE A 173 4.59 -0.63 -10.29
C PHE A 173 5.30 0.13 -11.42
N GLU A 174 5.39 -0.53 -12.57
CA GLU A 174 5.86 0.06 -13.82
C GLU A 174 4.93 -0.36 -14.96
N VAL A 175 4.41 0.63 -15.69
CA VAL A 175 3.54 0.38 -16.84
C VAL A 175 4.41 0.10 -18.06
N VAL A 176 4.23 -1.06 -18.67
CA VAL A 176 5.01 -1.51 -19.83
C VAL A 176 4.15 -1.50 -21.09
N SER A 177 4.75 -1.22 -22.24
CA SER A 177 4.08 -1.34 -23.55
C SER A 177 3.71 -2.81 -23.78
N GLY A 178 2.41 -3.09 -23.87
CA GLY A 178 1.91 -4.47 -23.84
C GLY A 178 2.34 -5.33 -25.03
N ARG A 179 3.23 -6.30 -24.78
CA ARG A 179 3.08 -7.70 -25.18
C ARG A 179 4.08 -8.57 -24.41
N GLU A 180 3.68 -9.10 -23.27
CA GLU A 180 4.31 -10.29 -22.70
C GLU A 180 3.25 -11.10 -21.96
N SER A 181 2.48 -11.85 -22.75
CA SER A 181 1.84 -13.07 -22.27
C SER A 181 2.92 -14.14 -22.33
N SER A 182 3.50 -14.50 -21.19
CA SER A 182 4.26 -15.75 -21.08
C SER A 182 3.55 -16.66 -20.08
N ARG A 183 2.84 -17.62 -20.69
CA ARG A 183 2.53 -18.98 -20.26
C ARG A 183 2.99 -19.43 -18.88
#